data_AF-A0A2H0R5M3-F1
#
_entry.id   AF-A0A2H0R5M3-F1
#
_cell.length_a   1.000
_cell.length_b   1.000
_cell.length_c   1.000
_cell.angle_alpha   90.00
_cell.angle_beta   90.00
_cell.angle_gamma   90.00
#
_symmetry.space_group_name_H-M   'P 1'
#
loop_
_entity.id
_entity.type
_entity.pdbx_description
1 polymer ?
#
loop_
_entity_poly.entity_id
_entity_poly.type
_entity_poly.pdbx_seq_one_letter_code
_entity_poly.pdbx_strand_id
1 'polypeptide(L)'
;MNRENKIVIFVVFVMLIYFVTATPIIMDDGFHYEGFTESLARGKLDFKSFYGFHGLSFFAVPIFWLTNSINSLQAVSHNSIIIASIIFSLLSIPLAFLVGKDFYSRADLPAEASFDAKGSDRRLSAKAGVYFLILFLLTPYTYTTMFRGFQEAALLFFILLIVYASINKKSWTPIAWAIGGIVKPFALTLFPLFIKDFWPQMLNFFKLRFNINRKIIWLFVALAIGGAYLGFSYYQTGHLINNAAINSYQGNFDTGNPPPLTESFTAGLKGFLRVGANLLLHFRKIMISPFIIILGALSLLFNKKLPLRKEIIFSIIFNFILVGSLTFSFSKYLLPMTTLFALASVSYLLKYPRLMWLVFLDSFFVFLPIWNYFGVNFWNNIWIYLIPFYLGVVLFICQRIFMKIKSPDKTGL
;
A
#
# COMPACT_ATOMS: atom_id res chain seq x y z
N MET A 1 18.31 -22.54 2.79
CA MET A 1 17.51 -21.32 2.54
C MET A 1 17.75 -20.80 1.13
N ASN A 2 16.71 -20.67 0.30
CA ASN A 2 16.83 -20.21 -1.10
C ASN A 2 17.35 -18.76 -1.18
N ARG A 3 18.06 -18.42 -2.26
CA ARG A 3 18.67 -17.10 -2.47
C ARG A 3 17.68 -15.95 -2.39
N GLU A 4 16.47 -16.14 -2.92
CA GLU A 4 15.38 -15.16 -2.86
C GLU A 4 15.02 -14.81 -1.42
N ASN A 5 14.89 -15.82 -0.56
CA ASN A 5 14.60 -15.61 0.87
C ASN A 5 15.73 -14.86 1.56
N LYS A 6 17.00 -15.13 1.21
CA LYS A 6 18.15 -14.38 1.75
C LYS A 6 18.07 -12.89 1.38
N ILE A 7 17.70 -12.56 0.14
CA ILE A 7 17.54 -11.18 -0.31
C ILE A 7 16.41 -10.49 0.47
N VAL A 8 15.25 -11.13 0.57
CA VAL A 8 14.10 -10.57 1.29
C VAL A 8 14.42 -10.36 2.77
N ILE A 9 15.04 -11.34 3.44
CA ILE A 9 15.46 -11.23 4.85
C ILE A 9 16.49 -10.11 5.02
N PHE A 10 17.46 -10.00 4.11
CA PHE A 10 18.43 -8.90 4.13
C PHE A 10 17.73 -7.54 4.04
N VAL A 11 16.77 -7.38 3.12
CA VAL A 11 16.00 -6.14 2.98
C VAL A 11 15.18 -5.84 4.23
N VAL A 12 14.51 -6.84 4.81
CA VAL A 12 13.79 -6.69 6.09
C VAL A 12 14.74 -6.21 7.19
N PHE A 13 15.92 -6.81 7.30
CA PHE A 13 16.90 -6.45 8.32
C PHE A 13 17.43 -5.02 8.15
N VAL A 14 17.80 -4.62 6.93
CA VAL A 14 18.25 -3.25 6.63
C VAL A 14 17.14 -2.24 6.91
N MET A 15 15.90 -2.54 6.52
CA MET A 15 14.74 -1.66 6.80
C MET A 15 14.41 -1.60 8.29
N LEU A 16 14.59 -2.70 9.04
CA LEU A 16 14.44 -2.69 10.50
C LEU A 16 15.46 -1.75 11.15
N ILE A 17 16.74 -1.84 10.76
CA ILE A 17 17.79 -0.91 11.24
C ILE A 17 17.41 0.52 10.88
N TYR A 18 17.03 0.77 9.63
CA TYR A 18 16.59 2.09 9.17
C TYR A 18 15.47 2.67 10.04
N PHE A 19 14.46 1.87 10.41
CA PHE A 19 13.38 2.31 11.28
C PHE A 19 13.81 2.53 12.72
N VAL A 20 14.73 1.71 13.26
CA VAL A 20 15.27 1.89 14.61
C VAL A 20 16.13 3.15 14.73
N THR A 21 16.77 3.59 13.64
CA THR A 21 17.55 4.85 13.62
C THR A 21 16.69 6.12 13.53
N ALA A 22 15.38 5.98 13.35
CA ALA A 22 14.46 7.12 13.26
C ALA A 22 13.93 7.52 14.65
N THR A 23 13.73 8.81 14.86
CA THR A 23 13.06 9.35 16.05
C THR A 23 11.57 9.52 15.76
N PRO A 24 10.66 8.74 16.37
CA PRO A 24 9.22 8.91 16.18
C PRO A 24 8.71 10.21 16.80
N ILE A 25 7.80 10.90 16.12
CA ILE A 25 7.16 12.13 16.62
C ILE A 25 5.68 12.10 16.19
N ILE A 26 4.77 11.76 17.11
CA ILE A 26 3.34 11.77 16.82
C ILE A 26 2.88 13.19 16.50
N MET A 27 2.13 13.33 15.39
CA MET A 27 1.65 14.62 14.89
C MET A 27 0.30 14.47 14.17
N ASP A 28 -0.45 15.56 14.08
CA ASP A 28 -1.72 15.69 13.34
C ASP A 28 -2.69 14.51 13.65
N ASP A 29 -3.17 13.81 12.60
CA ASP A 29 -4.02 12.63 12.66
C ASP A 29 -3.48 11.52 13.59
N GLY A 30 -2.15 11.46 13.81
CA GLY A 30 -1.51 10.46 14.66
C GLY A 30 -1.99 10.49 16.11
N PHE A 31 -2.29 11.67 16.66
CA PHE A 31 -2.85 11.81 18.01
C PHE A 31 -4.24 11.17 18.13
N HIS A 32 -5.07 11.28 17.09
CA HIS A 32 -6.37 10.64 17.08
C HIS A 32 -6.25 9.12 17.02
N TYR A 33 -5.35 8.59 16.20
CA TYR A 33 -5.17 7.15 16.07
C TYR A 33 -4.56 6.51 17.33
N GLU A 34 -3.57 7.16 17.95
CA GLU A 34 -2.98 6.69 19.20
C GLU A 34 -3.99 6.82 20.36
N GLY A 35 -4.65 7.97 20.49
CA GLY A 35 -5.65 8.16 21.54
C GLY A 35 -6.82 7.18 21.45
N PHE A 36 -7.30 6.86 20.24
CA PHE A 36 -8.27 5.79 20.04
C PHE A 36 -7.73 4.43 20.48
N THR A 37 -6.46 4.14 20.17
CA THR A 37 -5.79 2.90 20.60
C THR A 37 -5.74 2.79 22.12
N GLU A 38 -5.33 3.85 22.82
CA GLU A 38 -5.29 3.87 24.28
C GLU A 38 -6.67 3.69 24.91
N SER A 39 -7.68 4.37 24.37
CA SER A 39 -9.08 4.25 24.82
C SER A 39 -9.58 2.82 24.64
N LEU A 40 -9.34 2.23 23.47
CA LEU A 40 -9.73 0.86 23.15
C LEU A 40 -8.99 -0.15 24.02
N ALA A 41 -7.69 0.06 24.27
CA ALA A 41 -6.88 -0.78 25.15
C ALA A 41 -7.37 -0.77 26.61
N ARG A 42 -8.07 0.29 27.02
CA ARG A 42 -8.73 0.43 28.32
C ARG A 42 -10.20 -0.04 28.30
N GLY A 43 -10.64 -0.69 27.22
CA GLY A 43 -11.98 -1.28 27.10
C GLY A 43 -13.06 -0.33 26.58
N LYS A 44 -12.70 0.85 26.06
CA LYS A 44 -13.67 1.83 25.55
C LYS A 44 -13.53 2.01 24.04
N LEU A 45 -14.57 1.67 23.30
CA LEU A 45 -14.69 1.99 21.87
C LEU A 45 -15.18 3.43 21.74
N ASP A 46 -14.31 4.37 21.35
CA ASP A 46 -14.58 5.81 21.43
C ASP A 46 -14.37 6.55 20.08
N PHE A 47 -15.26 6.27 19.13
CA PHE A 47 -15.31 6.97 17.84
C PHE A 47 -15.74 8.44 17.97
N LYS A 48 -16.36 8.80 19.10
CA LYS A 48 -16.83 10.16 19.33
C LYS A 48 -15.68 11.11 19.68
N SER A 49 -14.75 10.69 20.54
CA SER A 49 -13.61 11.53 20.94
C SER A 49 -12.45 11.50 19.94
N PHE A 50 -12.32 10.43 19.15
CA PHE A 50 -11.24 10.29 18.17
C PHE A 50 -11.81 10.05 16.77
N TYR A 51 -11.48 10.95 15.86
CA TYR A 51 -12.05 10.96 14.50
C TYR A 51 -11.19 10.20 13.51
N GLY A 52 -11.85 9.58 12.53
CA GLY A 52 -11.23 8.96 11.38
C GLY A 52 -11.44 7.46 11.31
N PHE A 53 -10.74 6.84 10.36
CA PHE A 53 -10.69 5.40 10.21
C PHE A 53 -9.60 4.83 11.13
N HIS A 54 -10.00 3.99 12.07
CA HIS A 54 -9.16 3.53 13.18
C HIS A 54 -8.74 2.07 13.03
N GLY A 55 -8.79 1.51 11.81
CA GLY A 55 -8.46 0.11 11.60
C GLY A 55 -7.08 -0.28 12.10
N LEU A 56 -6.08 0.60 11.94
CA LEU A 56 -4.75 0.34 12.48
C LEU A 56 -4.74 0.33 14.02
N SER A 57 -5.56 1.17 14.67
CA SER A 57 -5.63 1.27 16.13
C SER A 57 -6.00 -0.06 16.78
N PHE A 58 -6.88 -0.87 16.16
CA PHE A 58 -7.18 -2.22 16.65
C PHE A 58 -5.94 -3.13 16.68
N PHE A 59 -5.05 -3.01 15.70
CA PHE A 59 -3.80 -3.78 15.65
C PHE A 59 -2.72 -3.23 16.59
N ALA A 60 -2.83 -1.97 17.00
CA ALA A 60 -1.90 -1.34 17.92
C ALA A 60 -2.22 -1.66 19.39
N VAL A 61 -3.45 -2.05 19.73
CA VAL A 61 -3.85 -2.40 21.12
C VAL A 61 -2.95 -3.48 21.75
N PRO A 62 -2.67 -4.63 21.11
CA PRO A 62 -1.75 -5.62 21.69
C PRO A 62 -0.35 -5.06 21.93
N ILE A 63 0.11 -4.14 21.07
CA ILE A 63 1.43 -3.50 21.21
C ILE A 63 1.42 -2.55 22.40
N PHE A 64 0.35 -1.75 22.57
CA PHE A 64 0.17 -0.89 23.72
C PHE A 64 0.18 -1.69 25.02
N TRP A 65 -0.55 -2.81 25.10
CA TRP A 65 -0.53 -3.66 26.30
C TRP A 65 0.86 -4.21 26.60
N LEU A 66 1.59 -4.69 25.58
CA LEU A 66 2.94 -5.22 25.74
C LEU A 66 3.92 -4.15 26.23
N THR A 67 3.95 -2.97 25.60
CA THR A 67 4.90 -1.89 25.95
C THR A 67 4.54 -1.22 27.27
N ASN A 68 3.25 -1.05 27.58
CA ASN A 68 2.81 -0.49 28.86
C ASN A 68 3.02 -1.46 30.05
N SER A 69 3.08 -2.76 29.81
CA SER A 69 3.31 -3.77 30.86
C SER A 69 4.77 -3.87 31.33
N ILE A 70 5.72 -3.28 30.58
CA ILE A 70 7.15 -3.35 30.85
C ILE A 70 7.63 -1.96 31.28
N ASN A 71 8.05 -1.80 32.55
CA ASN A 71 8.44 -0.51 33.11
C ASN A 71 9.47 0.25 32.26
N SER A 72 10.44 -0.44 31.66
CA SER A 72 11.45 0.17 30.79
C SER A 72 10.94 0.60 29.41
N LEU A 73 9.76 0.13 28.98
CA LEU A 73 9.15 0.43 27.69
C LEU A 73 7.88 1.29 27.81
N GLN A 74 7.47 1.62 29.03
CA GLN A 74 6.22 2.36 29.27
C GLN A 74 6.20 3.73 28.58
N ALA A 75 7.34 4.42 28.53
CA ALA A 75 7.47 5.69 27.81
C ALA A 75 7.21 5.57 26.29
N VAL A 76 7.38 4.37 25.73
CA VAL A 76 7.18 4.07 24.30
C VAL A 76 5.75 3.56 24.04
N SER A 77 4.96 3.30 25.09
CA SER A 77 3.58 2.82 24.91
C SER A 77 2.70 3.80 24.13
N HIS A 78 2.94 5.10 24.30
CA HIS A 78 2.32 6.18 23.53
C HIS A 78 2.75 6.25 22.05
N ASN A 79 3.54 5.31 21.55
CA ASN A 79 3.92 5.21 20.14
C ASN A 79 3.42 3.88 19.52
N SER A 80 2.39 3.27 20.09
CA SER A 80 1.92 1.94 19.68
C SER A 80 1.48 1.90 18.23
N ILE A 81 0.84 2.95 17.71
CA ILE A 81 0.49 3.11 16.29
C ILE A 81 1.69 3.13 15.36
N ILE A 82 2.77 3.79 15.78
CA ILE A 82 4.00 3.88 14.98
C ILE A 82 4.65 2.50 14.93
N ILE A 83 4.74 1.80 16.06
CA ILE A 83 5.29 0.44 16.12
C ILE A 83 4.44 -0.52 15.27
N ALA A 84 3.11 -0.43 15.35
CA ALA A 84 2.22 -1.22 14.51
C ALA A 84 2.49 -0.96 13.02
N SER A 85 2.61 0.31 12.64
CA SER A 85 2.92 0.71 11.26
C SER A 85 4.28 0.19 10.79
N ILE A 86 5.31 0.22 11.65
CA ILE A 86 6.64 -0.35 11.38
C ILE A 86 6.51 -1.85 11.09
N ILE A 87 5.76 -2.59 11.91
CA ILE A 87 5.54 -4.02 11.71
C ILE A 87 4.86 -4.28 10.35
N PHE A 88 3.78 -3.56 10.03
CA PHE A 88 3.11 -3.70 8.73
C PHE A 88 4.01 -3.30 7.54
N SER A 89 4.86 -2.28 7.70
CA SER A 89 5.85 -1.88 6.71
C SER A 89 6.88 -2.99 6.46
N LEU A 90 7.40 -3.60 7.53
CA LEU A 90 8.33 -4.74 7.43
C LEU A 90 7.66 -5.97 6.81
N LEU A 91 6.41 -6.26 7.14
CA LEU A 91 5.62 -7.33 6.52
C LEU A 91 5.27 -7.05 5.05
N SER A 92 5.26 -5.79 4.64
CA SER A 92 5.03 -5.41 3.24
C SER A 92 6.21 -5.78 2.33
N ILE A 93 7.44 -5.89 2.86
CA ILE A 93 8.64 -6.27 2.10
C ILE A 93 8.53 -7.67 1.47
N PRO A 94 8.32 -8.76 2.25
CA PRO A 94 8.14 -10.09 1.65
C PRO A 94 6.91 -10.13 0.75
N LEU A 95 5.85 -9.40 1.12
CA LEU A 95 4.61 -9.37 0.35
C LEU A 95 4.79 -8.67 -1.01
N ALA A 96 5.52 -7.56 -1.07
CA ALA A 96 5.89 -6.90 -2.32
C ALA A 96 6.67 -7.86 -3.23
N PHE A 97 7.70 -8.54 -2.70
CA PHE A 97 8.41 -9.55 -3.49
C PHE A 97 7.47 -10.64 -4.03
N LEU A 98 6.59 -11.18 -3.18
CA LEU A 98 5.64 -12.23 -3.57
C LEU A 98 4.61 -11.76 -4.59
N VAL A 99 4.07 -10.54 -4.45
CA VAL A 99 3.13 -9.95 -5.41
C VAL A 99 3.78 -9.86 -6.79
N GLY A 100 4.98 -9.27 -6.87
CA GLY A 100 5.69 -9.14 -8.15
C GLY A 100 6.00 -10.50 -8.77
N LYS A 101 6.46 -11.46 -7.95
CA LYS A 101 6.77 -12.81 -8.41
C LYS A 101 5.54 -13.56 -8.91
N ASP A 102 4.49 -13.64 -8.10
CA ASP A 102 3.32 -14.44 -8.41
C ASP A 102 2.48 -13.81 -9.54
N PHE A 103 2.39 -12.48 -9.61
CA PHE A 103 1.73 -11.79 -10.70
C PHE A 103 2.35 -12.17 -12.05
N TYR A 104 3.67 -12.08 -12.15
CA TYR A 104 4.40 -12.37 -13.38
C TYR A 104 4.66 -13.84 -13.64
N SER A 105 4.49 -14.73 -12.65
CA SER A 105 4.48 -16.18 -12.88
C SER A 105 3.30 -16.68 -13.70
N ARG A 106 2.22 -15.89 -13.76
CA ARG A 106 0.97 -16.20 -14.48
C ARG A 106 0.83 -15.41 -15.77
N ALA A 107 1.81 -14.57 -16.09
CA ALA A 107 1.81 -13.73 -17.27
C ALA A 107 2.55 -14.46 -18.39
N ASP A 108 1.94 -14.54 -19.58
CA ASP A 108 2.65 -14.90 -20.81
C ASP A 108 3.56 -13.74 -21.21
N LEU A 109 4.73 -13.67 -20.59
CA LEU A 109 5.71 -12.62 -20.85
C LEU A 109 6.27 -12.73 -22.27
N PRO A 110 6.70 -11.60 -22.88
CA PRO A 110 7.22 -11.61 -24.24
C PRO A 110 8.47 -12.52 -24.35
N ALA A 111 8.53 -13.32 -25.42
CA ALA A 111 9.59 -14.30 -25.69
C ALA A 111 11.01 -13.70 -25.65
N GLU A 112 11.16 -12.40 -25.93
CA GLU A 112 12.41 -11.64 -25.85
C GLU A 112 12.96 -11.50 -24.41
N ALA A 113 12.11 -11.66 -23.39
CA ALA A 113 12.50 -11.66 -21.98
C ALA A 113 12.85 -13.07 -21.46
N SER A 114 12.55 -14.12 -22.22
CA SER A 114 12.77 -15.53 -21.87
C SER A 114 13.85 -16.15 -22.76
N PHE A 115 15.12 -15.86 -22.47
CA PHE A 115 16.21 -16.75 -22.90
C PHE A 115 16.12 -18.03 -22.03
N ASP A 116 15.99 -19.21 -22.66
CA ASP A 116 15.95 -20.59 -22.11
C ASP A 116 14.62 -21.19 -21.54
N ALA A 117 13.83 -21.78 -22.44
CA ALA A 117 12.43 -22.19 -22.27
C ALA A 117 12.07 -23.34 -21.29
N LYS A 118 12.93 -23.79 -20.37
CA LYS A 118 12.50 -24.77 -19.32
C LYS A 118 12.95 -24.46 -17.89
N GLY A 119 13.85 -23.49 -17.72
CA GLY A 119 14.26 -22.96 -16.40
C GLY A 119 14.11 -21.43 -16.27
N SER A 120 13.65 -20.76 -17.33
CA SER A 120 13.53 -19.31 -17.43
C SER A 120 12.33 -18.74 -16.67
N ASP A 121 11.18 -19.40 -16.66
CA ASP A 121 9.94 -18.87 -16.05
C ASP A 121 10.09 -18.58 -14.55
N ARG A 122 10.72 -19.49 -13.80
CA ARG A 122 10.95 -19.31 -12.35
C ARG A 122 11.94 -18.18 -12.05
N ARG A 123 12.97 -18.03 -12.90
CA ARG A 123 13.98 -16.97 -12.73
C ARG A 123 13.41 -15.61 -13.10
N LEU A 124 12.58 -15.55 -14.14
CA LEU A 124 11.90 -14.35 -14.60
C LEU A 124 10.86 -13.88 -13.57
N SER A 125 10.07 -14.80 -12.99
CA SER A 125 9.17 -14.47 -11.89
C SER A 125 9.93 -13.96 -10.67
N ALA A 126 11.04 -14.60 -10.29
CA ALA A 126 11.85 -14.13 -9.17
C ALA A 126 12.44 -12.74 -9.44
N LYS A 127 12.88 -12.48 -10.67
CA LYS A 127 13.35 -11.16 -11.11
C LYS A 127 12.24 -10.12 -11.04
N ALA A 128 11.02 -10.46 -11.47
CA ALA A 128 9.86 -9.58 -11.36
C ALA A 128 9.56 -9.23 -9.89
N GLY A 129 9.67 -10.21 -8.99
CA GLY A 129 9.59 -10.01 -7.54
C GLY A 129 10.64 -9.01 -7.02
N VAL A 130 11.91 -9.14 -7.43
CA VAL A 130 12.97 -8.18 -7.06
C VAL A 130 12.68 -6.79 -7.62
N TYR A 131 12.22 -6.68 -8.86
CA TYR A 131 11.90 -5.39 -9.48
C TYR A 131 10.75 -4.70 -8.74
N PHE A 132 9.67 -5.43 -8.43
CA PHE A 132 8.56 -4.84 -7.69
C PHE A 132 8.95 -4.49 -6.25
N LEU A 133 9.83 -5.28 -5.62
CA LEU A 133 10.42 -4.93 -4.33
C LEU A 133 11.27 -3.64 -4.40
N ILE A 134 12.05 -3.44 -5.46
CA ILE A 134 12.77 -2.18 -5.68
C ILE A 134 11.77 -1.03 -5.77
N LEU A 135 10.71 -1.16 -6.58
CA LEU A 135 9.69 -0.11 -6.70
C LEU A 135 9.00 0.19 -5.38
N PHE A 136 8.73 -0.82 -4.55
CA PHE A 136 8.22 -0.64 -3.18
C PHE A 136 9.17 0.18 -2.31
N LEU A 137 10.48 -0.13 -2.33
CA LEU A 137 11.49 0.64 -1.59
C LEU A 137 11.56 2.09 -2.06
N LEU A 138 11.26 2.36 -3.34
CA LEU A 138 11.21 3.69 -3.92
C LEU A 138 9.88 4.45 -3.65
N THR A 139 9.11 4.07 -2.62
CA THR A 139 7.89 4.79 -2.17
C THR A 139 8.03 5.52 -0.81
N PRO A 140 8.89 6.55 -0.72
CA PRO A 140 9.28 7.23 0.54
C PRO A 140 8.15 7.75 1.41
N TYR A 141 7.04 8.13 0.82
CA TYR A 141 5.93 8.72 1.54
C TYR A 141 5.40 7.82 2.66
N THR A 142 5.19 6.53 2.37
CA THR A 142 4.46 5.62 3.27
C THR A 142 5.26 5.30 4.54
N TYR A 143 6.56 5.04 4.41
CA TYR A 143 7.42 4.75 5.55
C TYR A 143 8.00 5.99 6.23
N THR A 144 7.91 7.18 5.63
CA THR A 144 8.26 8.42 6.33
C THR A 144 7.11 8.91 7.20
N THR A 145 5.88 8.92 6.65
CA THR A 145 4.71 9.46 7.36
C THR A 145 4.22 8.59 8.51
N MET A 146 4.58 7.30 8.53
CA MET A 146 4.26 6.43 9.67
C MET A 146 4.90 6.90 10.98
N PHE A 147 6.05 7.58 10.95
CA PHE A 147 6.69 8.14 12.16
C PHE A 147 5.92 9.32 12.75
N ARG A 148 4.89 9.81 12.05
CA ARG A 148 3.90 10.78 12.54
C ARG A 148 2.68 10.12 13.19
N GLY A 149 2.62 8.81 13.16
CA GLY A 149 1.45 8.02 13.51
C GLY A 149 0.43 7.89 12.39
N PHE A 150 0.78 8.21 11.14
CA PHE A 150 -0.15 8.01 10.03
C PHE A 150 -0.19 6.55 9.57
N GLN A 151 -1.34 6.16 9.01
CA GLN A 151 -1.65 4.76 8.72
C GLN A 151 -1.29 4.32 7.28
N GLU A 152 -0.59 5.11 6.47
CA GLU A 152 -0.35 4.78 5.06
C GLU A 152 0.51 3.53 4.87
N ALA A 153 1.46 3.25 5.77
CA ALA A 153 2.24 2.01 5.74
C ALA A 153 1.35 0.77 5.94
N ALA A 154 0.40 0.84 6.88
CA ALA A 154 -0.57 -0.23 7.10
C ALA A 154 -1.55 -0.37 5.92
N LEU A 155 -2.00 0.76 5.35
CA LEU A 155 -2.81 0.75 4.13
C LEU A 155 -2.06 0.06 2.97
N LEU A 156 -0.77 0.38 2.78
CA LEU A 156 0.04 -0.25 1.73
C LEU A 156 0.15 -1.77 1.93
N PHE A 157 0.31 -2.23 3.17
CA PHE A 157 0.29 -3.66 3.48
C PHE A 157 -1.02 -4.32 3.02
N PHE A 158 -2.18 -3.74 3.38
CA PHE A 158 -3.47 -4.30 2.98
C PHE A 158 -3.70 -4.23 1.48
N ILE A 159 -3.27 -3.16 0.79
CA ILE A 159 -3.29 -3.08 -0.67
C ILE A 159 -2.51 -4.24 -1.28
N LEU A 160 -1.27 -4.46 -0.84
CA LEU A 160 -0.43 -5.56 -1.32
C LEU A 160 -1.06 -6.93 -0.98
N LEU A 161 -1.68 -7.08 0.18
CA LEU A 161 -2.32 -8.31 0.62
C LEU A 161 -3.55 -8.64 -0.25
N ILE A 162 -4.38 -7.64 -0.55
CA ILE A 162 -5.54 -7.78 -1.43
C ILE A 162 -5.08 -8.14 -2.84
N VAL A 163 -4.04 -7.49 -3.37
CA VAL A 163 -3.47 -7.81 -4.69
C VAL A 163 -2.94 -9.25 -4.70
N TYR A 164 -2.12 -9.63 -3.72
CA TYR A 164 -1.58 -10.98 -3.58
C TYR A 164 -2.69 -12.05 -3.52
N ALA A 165 -3.71 -11.81 -2.69
CA ALA A 165 -4.83 -12.71 -2.49
C ALA A 165 -5.68 -12.84 -3.76
N SER A 166 -5.88 -11.74 -4.49
CA SER A 166 -6.60 -11.70 -5.77
C SER A 166 -5.86 -12.48 -6.86
N ILE A 167 -4.55 -12.25 -7.01
CA ILE A 167 -3.70 -13.03 -7.93
C ILE A 167 -3.84 -14.52 -7.60
N ASN A 168 -3.76 -14.88 -6.32
CA ASN A 168 -3.81 -16.26 -5.87
C ASN A 168 -5.22 -16.82 -5.65
N LYS A 169 -6.27 -16.10 -6.05
CA LYS A 169 -7.69 -16.48 -5.94
C LYS A 169 -8.08 -16.98 -4.54
N LYS A 170 -7.52 -16.38 -3.50
CA LYS A 170 -7.76 -16.79 -2.11
C LYS A 170 -9.20 -16.48 -1.71
N SER A 171 -9.85 -17.41 -1.03
CA SER A 171 -11.25 -17.25 -0.61
C SER A 171 -11.43 -16.15 0.45
N TRP A 172 -10.40 -15.86 1.24
CA TRP A 172 -10.40 -14.84 2.29
C TRP A 172 -10.12 -13.41 1.78
N THR A 173 -9.89 -13.22 0.47
CA THR A 173 -9.64 -11.88 -0.13
C THR A 173 -10.65 -10.81 0.32
N PRO A 174 -11.97 -11.10 0.41
CA PRO A 174 -12.94 -10.11 0.91
C PRO A 174 -12.66 -9.61 2.33
N ILE A 175 -12.15 -10.45 3.23
CA ILE A 175 -11.80 -10.00 4.60
C ILE A 175 -10.66 -9.01 4.57
N ALA A 176 -9.59 -9.32 3.84
CA ALA A 176 -8.46 -8.40 3.70
C ALA A 176 -8.89 -7.07 3.09
N TRP A 177 -9.86 -7.10 2.16
CA TRP A 177 -10.49 -5.91 1.59
C TRP A 177 -11.30 -5.11 2.61
N ALA A 178 -12.15 -5.76 3.42
CA ALA A 178 -12.92 -5.08 4.46
C ALA A 178 -12.01 -4.48 5.55
N ILE A 179 -11.04 -5.24 6.06
CA ILE A 179 -10.08 -4.75 7.06
C ILE A 179 -9.25 -3.60 6.48
N GLY A 180 -8.76 -3.74 5.24
CA GLY A 180 -8.06 -2.66 4.54
C GLY A 180 -8.92 -1.40 4.42
N GLY A 181 -10.22 -1.56 4.15
CA GLY A 181 -11.21 -0.46 4.11
C GLY A 181 -11.42 0.21 5.47
N ILE A 182 -11.37 -0.55 6.57
CA ILE A 182 -11.45 -0.03 7.94
C ILE A 182 -10.15 0.67 8.35
N VAL A 183 -9.00 0.24 7.83
CA VAL A 183 -7.74 1.00 7.98
C VAL A 183 -7.86 2.31 7.21
N LYS A 184 -8.13 2.25 5.89
CA LYS A 184 -8.56 3.43 5.13
C LYS A 184 -9.48 3.05 3.97
N PRO A 185 -10.54 3.84 3.72
CA PRO A 185 -11.59 3.49 2.76
C PRO A 185 -11.08 3.39 1.32
N PHE A 186 -9.93 3.97 0.98
CA PHE A 186 -9.34 3.89 -0.36
C PHE A 186 -8.95 2.45 -0.75
N ALA A 187 -8.66 1.55 0.19
CA ALA A 187 -8.46 0.14 -0.13
C ALA A 187 -9.69 -0.49 -0.80
N LEU A 188 -10.88 0.06 -0.56
CA LEU A 188 -12.12 -0.46 -1.13
C LEU A 188 -12.13 -0.38 -2.66
N THR A 189 -11.33 0.50 -3.25
CA THR A 189 -11.26 0.66 -4.70
C THR A 189 -10.62 -0.53 -5.43
N LEU A 190 -10.04 -1.48 -4.68
CA LEU A 190 -9.47 -2.73 -5.20
C LEU A 190 -10.51 -3.84 -5.38
N PHE A 191 -11.78 -3.59 -5.05
CA PHE A 191 -12.88 -4.54 -5.24
C PHE A 191 -12.92 -5.19 -6.65
N PRO A 192 -12.67 -4.46 -7.76
CA PRO A 192 -12.67 -5.07 -9.10
C PRO A 192 -11.64 -6.20 -9.28
N LEU A 193 -10.56 -6.24 -8.49
CA LEU A 193 -9.51 -7.27 -8.61
C LEU A 193 -10.00 -8.69 -8.37
N PHE A 194 -11.03 -8.86 -7.53
CA PHE A 194 -11.47 -10.18 -7.10
C PHE A 194 -12.97 -10.43 -7.30
N ILE A 195 -13.81 -9.41 -7.53
CA ILE A 195 -15.28 -9.58 -7.59
C ILE A 195 -15.75 -10.64 -8.58
N LYS A 196 -15.08 -10.79 -9.73
CA LYS A 196 -15.43 -11.80 -10.74
C LYS A 196 -15.38 -13.23 -10.21
N ASP A 197 -14.59 -13.49 -9.17
CA ASP A 197 -14.48 -14.81 -8.55
C ASP A 197 -15.72 -15.15 -7.68
N PHE A 198 -16.57 -14.16 -7.42
CA PHE A 198 -17.79 -14.25 -6.60
C PHE A 198 -19.07 -13.94 -7.39
N TRP A 199 -18.98 -13.14 -8.46
CA TRP A 199 -20.13 -12.69 -9.26
C TRP A 199 -21.01 -13.80 -9.86
N PRO A 200 -20.47 -14.85 -10.52
CA PRO A 200 -21.29 -15.93 -11.06
C PRO A 200 -22.03 -16.72 -9.97
N GLN A 201 -21.50 -16.73 -8.75
CA GLN A 201 -22.07 -17.46 -7.62
C GLN A 201 -23.17 -16.64 -6.93
N MET A 202 -23.06 -15.31 -6.90
CA MET A 202 -24.12 -14.42 -6.41
C MET A 202 -25.40 -14.53 -7.25
N LEU A 203 -25.29 -14.59 -8.59
CA LEU A 203 -26.45 -14.75 -9.46
C LEU A 203 -27.15 -16.10 -9.27
N ASN A 204 -26.38 -17.15 -8.96
CA ASN A 204 -26.92 -18.47 -8.65
C ASN A 204 -27.43 -18.60 -7.21
N PHE A 205 -27.02 -17.74 -6.28
CA PHE A 205 -27.52 -17.72 -4.90
C PHE A 205 -29.03 -17.41 -4.84
N PHE A 206 -29.52 -16.57 -5.76
CA PHE A 206 -30.96 -16.30 -5.89
C PHE A 206 -31.75 -17.48 -6.48
N LYS A 207 -31.08 -18.48 -7.09
CA LYS A 207 -31.71 -19.73 -7.55
C LYS A 207 -31.52 -20.82 -6.49
N LEU A 208 -32.49 -20.91 -5.58
CA LEU A 208 -32.61 -21.89 -4.49
C LEU A 208 -31.93 -23.25 -4.75
N ARG A 209 -30.75 -23.44 -4.15
CA ARG A 209 -30.31 -24.72 -3.54
C ARG A 209 -29.17 -24.39 -2.58
N PHE A 210 -29.37 -24.66 -1.30
CA PHE A 210 -28.43 -24.44 -0.20
C PHE A 210 -27.17 -25.30 -0.33
N ASN A 211 -26.30 -24.99 -1.29
CA ASN A 211 -24.90 -25.40 -1.29
C ASN A 211 -24.05 -24.15 -1.23
N ILE A 212 -24.05 -23.51 -0.06
CA ILE A 212 -23.36 -22.25 0.19
C ILE A 212 -21.85 -22.51 0.03
N ASN A 213 -21.29 -22.04 -1.07
CA ASN A 213 -19.86 -22.14 -1.32
C ASN A 213 -19.11 -21.31 -0.27
N ARG A 214 -18.06 -21.89 0.34
CA ARG A 214 -17.19 -21.23 1.34
C ARG A 214 -16.71 -19.84 0.90
N LYS A 215 -16.59 -19.57 -0.42
CA LYS A 215 -16.22 -18.24 -0.95
C LYS A 215 -17.26 -17.15 -0.65
N ILE A 216 -18.55 -17.42 -0.84
CA ILE A 216 -19.62 -16.43 -0.57
C ILE A 216 -19.69 -16.09 0.92
N ILE A 217 -19.47 -17.08 1.80
CA ILE A 217 -19.43 -16.87 3.25
C ILE A 217 -18.41 -15.80 3.62
N TRP A 218 -17.21 -15.86 3.03
CA TRP A 218 -16.18 -14.86 3.31
C TRP A 218 -16.54 -13.45 2.84
N LEU A 219 -17.34 -13.31 1.78
CA LEU A 219 -17.88 -12.02 1.37
C LEU A 219 -18.87 -11.47 2.40
N PHE A 220 -19.79 -12.30 2.89
CA PHE A 220 -20.73 -11.89 3.95
C PHE A 220 -20.01 -11.57 5.27
N VAL A 221 -19.01 -12.35 5.66
CA VAL A 221 -18.17 -12.06 6.83
C VAL A 221 -17.46 -10.71 6.66
N ALA A 222 -16.91 -10.43 5.48
CA ALA A 222 -16.28 -9.15 5.19
C ALA A 222 -17.27 -7.98 5.28
N LEU A 223 -18.47 -8.13 4.73
CA LEU A 223 -19.53 -7.12 4.83
C LEU A 223 -20.02 -6.93 6.27
N ALA A 224 -20.09 -8.00 7.06
CA ALA A 224 -20.45 -7.92 8.48
C ALA A 224 -19.39 -7.18 9.29
N ILE A 225 -18.10 -7.44 9.05
CA ILE A 225 -16.98 -6.73 9.70
C ILE A 225 -17.02 -5.24 9.35
N GLY A 226 -17.09 -4.91 8.05
CA GLY A 226 -17.16 -3.53 7.58
C GLY A 226 -18.43 -2.81 8.06
N GLY A 227 -19.58 -3.48 7.97
CA GLY A 227 -20.87 -2.96 8.39
C GLY A 227 -20.96 -2.74 9.89
N ALA A 228 -20.42 -3.64 10.71
CA ALA A 228 -20.34 -3.45 12.15
C ALA A 228 -19.47 -2.24 12.50
N TYR A 229 -18.28 -2.11 11.89
CA TYR A 229 -17.41 -0.95 12.11
C TYR A 229 -18.11 0.37 11.77
N LEU A 230 -18.71 0.47 10.58
CA LEU A 230 -19.43 1.67 10.15
C LEU A 230 -20.67 1.93 11.00
N GLY A 231 -21.41 0.87 11.40
CA GLY A 231 -22.59 0.97 12.25
C GLY A 231 -22.26 1.49 13.64
N PHE A 232 -21.22 0.96 14.30
CA PHE A 232 -20.76 1.45 15.59
C PHE A 232 -20.22 2.88 15.51
N SER A 233 -19.45 3.20 14.46
CA SER A 233 -18.99 4.56 14.23
C SER A 233 -20.17 5.51 14.09
N TYR A 234 -21.12 5.24 13.19
CA TYR A 234 -22.31 6.05 12.96
C TYR A 234 -23.18 6.19 14.22
N TYR A 235 -23.36 5.10 14.98
CA TYR A 235 -24.13 5.13 16.24
C TYR A 235 -23.53 6.11 17.26
N GLN A 236 -22.21 6.23 17.33
CA GLN A 236 -21.54 7.12 18.28
C GLN A 236 -21.41 8.57 17.78
N THR A 237 -21.26 8.76 16.46
CA THR A 237 -20.93 10.07 15.85
C THR A 237 -22.14 10.76 15.22
N GLY A 238 -23.21 10.01 14.94
CA GLY A 238 -24.42 10.48 14.25
C GLY A 238 -24.27 10.69 12.74
N HIS A 239 -23.08 10.45 12.17
CA HIS A 239 -22.81 10.61 10.73
C HIS A 239 -21.61 9.78 10.26
N LEU A 240 -21.49 9.59 8.93
CA LEU A 240 -20.35 8.88 8.34
C LEU A 240 -19.09 9.75 8.34
N ILE A 241 -18.00 9.24 8.90
CA ILE A 241 -16.69 9.90 8.89
C ILE A 241 -15.86 9.34 7.73
N ASN A 242 -15.20 10.21 6.96
CA ASN A 242 -14.36 9.80 5.83
C ASN A 242 -12.84 9.96 6.06
N ASN A 243 -12.42 10.73 7.08
CA ASN A 243 -11.03 10.99 7.42
C ASN A 243 -10.86 11.60 8.82
N ALA A 244 -9.64 11.56 9.37
CA ALA A 244 -9.27 12.23 10.62
C ALA A 244 -8.96 13.74 10.46
N ALA A 245 -8.76 14.21 9.21
CA ALA A 245 -8.34 15.60 9.00
C ALA A 245 -9.44 16.59 9.37
N ILE A 246 -9.11 17.53 10.25
CA ILE A 246 -9.99 18.59 10.74
C ILE A 246 -10.48 19.52 9.61
N ASN A 247 -9.71 19.63 8.53
CA ASN A 247 -10.03 20.49 7.38
C ASN A 247 -11.23 20.00 6.53
N SER A 248 -11.81 18.84 6.83
CA SER A 248 -12.99 18.30 6.12
C SER A 248 -14.34 18.71 6.74
N TYR A 249 -14.34 19.35 7.91
CA TYR A 249 -15.56 19.68 8.67
C TYR A 249 -16.07 21.10 8.39
N GLN A 250 -17.39 21.31 8.45
CA GLN A 250 -18.01 22.65 8.36
C GLN A 250 -17.91 23.39 9.71
N GLY A 251 -17.11 24.46 9.78
CA GLY A 251 -17.08 25.35 10.95
C GLY A 251 -16.04 25.00 12.02
N ASN A 252 -16.18 25.57 13.21
CA ASN A 252 -15.26 25.34 14.33
C ASN A 252 -15.39 23.91 14.84
N PHE A 253 -14.27 23.21 14.93
CA PHE A 253 -14.21 21.83 15.38
C PHE A 253 -14.46 21.73 16.89
N ASP A 254 -15.57 21.10 17.28
CA ASP A 254 -15.88 20.71 18.66
C ASP A 254 -15.78 19.17 18.78
N THR A 255 -14.86 18.70 19.62
CA THR A 255 -14.65 17.27 19.91
C THR A 255 -15.89 16.56 20.46
N GLY A 256 -16.82 17.28 21.10
CA GLY A 256 -18.03 16.73 21.70
C GLY A 256 -19.23 16.64 20.74
N ASN A 257 -19.22 17.43 19.67
CA ASN A 257 -20.28 17.46 18.66
C ASN A 257 -19.70 17.87 17.29
N PRO A 258 -19.08 16.91 16.57
CA PRO A 258 -18.39 17.16 15.31
C PRO A 258 -19.37 17.71 14.27
N PRO A 259 -19.04 18.81 13.57
CA PRO A 259 -19.93 19.31 12.55
C PRO A 259 -20.08 18.27 11.43
N PRO A 260 -21.22 18.24 10.72
CA PRO A 260 -21.35 17.42 9.53
C PRO A 260 -20.20 17.72 8.56
N LEU A 261 -19.72 16.68 7.86
CA LEU A 261 -18.73 16.85 6.79
C LEU A 261 -19.22 17.94 5.83
N THR A 262 -18.35 18.88 5.46
CA THR A 262 -18.58 19.62 4.20
C THR A 262 -18.82 18.58 3.12
N GLU A 263 -19.81 18.79 2.24
CA GLU A 263 -20.02 17.93 1.07
C GLU A 263 -18.65 17.55 0.50
N SER A 264 -18.25 16.31 0.77
CA SER A 264 -16.87 15.90 0.52
C SER A 264 -16.68 15.60 -0.95
N PHE A 265 -17.75 15.72 -1.73
CA PHE A 265 -17.79 15.58 -3.16
C PHE A 265 -18.28 16.87 -3.80
N THR A 266 -17.38 17.59 -4.45
CA THR A 266 -17.77 18.73 -5.30
C THR A 266 -17.69 18.30 -6.76
N ALA A 267 -18.80 18.40 -7.49
CA ALA A 267 -18.78 18.22 -8.94
C ALA A 267 -17.90 19.30 -9.58
N GLY A 268 -16.69 18.93 -10.02
CA GLY A 268 -15.79 19.91 -10.61
C GLY A 268 -14.51 19.31 -11.19
N LEU A 269 -14.09 19.84 -12.35
CA LEU A 269 -12.86 19.43 -13.04
C LEU A 269 -11.60 19.61 -12.16
N LYS A 270 -11.64 20.55 -11.20
CA LYS A 270 -10.53 20.87 -10.30
C LYS A 270 -10.03 19.67 -9.49
N GLY A 271 -10.92 18.79 -9.04
CA GLY A 271 -10.53 17.60 -8.27
C GLY A 271 -9.74 16.60 -9.14
N PHE A 272 -10.22 16.35 -10.36
CA PHE A 272 -9.54 15.50 -11.34
C PHE A 272 -8.18 16.07 -11.79
N LEU A 273 -8.08 17.38 -12.01
CA LEU A 273 -6.80 18.04 -12.30
C LEU A 273 -5.82 17.92 -11.13
N ARG A 274 -6.31 17.97 -9.89
CA ARG A 274 -5.49 17.78 -8.69
C ARG A 274 -4.97 16.34 -8.58
N VAL A 275 -5.78 15.34 -8.98
CA VAL A 275 -5.31 13.96 -9.09
C VAL A 275 -4.17 13.86 -10.11
N GLY A 276 -4.33 14.42 -11.31
CA GLY A 276 -3.27 14.45 -12.32
C GLY A 276 -1.99 15.11 -11.81
N ALA A 277 -2.12 16.26 -11.14
CA ALA A 277 -0.99 16.96 -10.51
C ALA A 277 -0.29 16.12 -9.44
N ASN A 278 -1.04 15.41 -8.58
CA ASN A 278 -0.50 14.53 -7.54
C ASN A 278 0.14 13.24 -8.10
N LEU A 279 -0.04 12.94 -9.39
CA LEU A 279 0.61 11.80 -10.06
C LEU A 279 1.84 12.19 -10.88
N LEU A 280 1.92 13.44 -11.35
CA LEU A 280 2.91 13.85 -12.36
C LEU A 280 3.88 14.95 -11.93
N LEU A 281 3.60 15.71 -10.86
CA LEU A 281 4.42 16.85 -10.42
C LEU A 281 5.22 16.55 -9.14
N HIS A 282 6.52 16.22 -9.24
CA HIS A 282 7.35 15.74 -8.12
C HIS A 282 7.26 16.57 -6.83
N PHE A 283 7.05 17.88 -6.93
CA PHE A 283 6.93 18.77 -5.78
C PHE A 283 5.65 18.57 -4.93
N ARG A 284 4.65 17.82 -5.44
CA ARG A 284 3.37 17.56 -4.75
C ARG A 284 3.36 16.26 -3.95
N LYS A 285 4.21 16.13 -2.93
CA LYS A 285 4.24 14.99 -1.96
C LYS A 285 3.89 13.63 -2.64
N ILE A 286 4.45 13.37 -3.82
CA ILE A 286 4.06 12.25 -4.66
C ILE A 286 4.57 10.96 -4.02
N MET A 287 3.79 9.88 -4.11
CA MET A 287 4.13 8.62 -3.45
C MET A 287 5.13 7.75 -4.22
N ILE A 288 5.22 7.93 -5.54
CA ILE A 288 6.12 7.18 -6.42
C ILE A 288 6.55 8.05 -7.60
N SER A 289 7.68 7.72 -8.24
CA SER A 289 8.13 8.31 -9.50
C SER A 289 7.01 8.42 -10.56
N PRO A 290 6.68 9.63 -11.07
CA PRO A 290 5.88 9.84 -12.27
C PRO A 290 6.29 8.98 -13.47
N PHE A 291 7.58 8.73 -13.65
CA PHE A 291 8.04 7.84 -14.71
C PHE A 291 7.48 6.41 -14.56
N ILE A 292 7.34 5.90 -13.33
CA ILE A 292 6.66 4.62 -13.06
C ILE A 292 5.19 4.67 -13.41
N ILE A 293 4.49 5.78 -13.16
CA ILE A 293 3.09 5.95 -13.56
C ILE A 293 2.95 5.85 -15.08
N ILE A 294 3.83 6.53 -15.82
CA ILE A 294 3.86 6.49 -17.29
C ILE A 294 4.12 5.05 -17.78
N LEU A 295 5.17 4.39 -17.28
CA LEU A 295 5.48 3.00 -17.66
C LEU A 295 4.34 2.04 -17.32
N GLY A 296 3.70 2.20 -16.15
CA GLY A 296 2.55 1.42 -15.74
C GLY A 296 1.36 1.63 -16.67
N ALA A 297 1.05 2.87 -17.03
CA ALA A 297 -0.02 3.21 -17.96
C ALA A 297 0.24 2.62 -19.36
N LEU A 298 1.46 2.78 -19.90
CA LEU A 298 1.86 2.18 -21.17
C LEU A 298 1.74 0.65 -21.12
N SER A 299 2.13 0.03 -20.01
CA SER A 299 1.97 -1.40 -19.76
C SER A 299 0.51 -1.84 -19.83
N LEU A 300 -0.38 -1.13 -19.13
CA LEU A 300 -1.80 -1.43 -19.17
C LEU A 300 -2.40 -1.15 -20.55
N LEU A 301 -1.94 -0.17 -21.31
CA LEU A 301 -2.45 0.12 -22.65
C LEU A 301 -2.01 -0.94 -23.67
N PHE A 302 -0.72 -1.25 -23.73
CA PHE A 302 -0.14 -2.03 -24.81
C PHE A 302 0.04 -3.52 -24.49
N ASN A 303 0.27 -3.90 -23.23
CA ASN A 303 0.48 -5.30 -22.88
C ASN A 303 -0.85 -6.02 -22.56
N LYS A 304 -1.51 -6.52 -23.62
CA LYS A 304 -2.79 -7.25 -23.51
C LYS A 304 -2.68 -8.58 -22.75
N LYS A 305 -1.47 -9.11 -22.55
CA LYS A 305 -1.22 -10.40 -21.87
C LYS A 305 -1.05 -10.27 -20.34
N LEU A 306 -1.16 -9.06 -19.79
CA LEU A 306 -1.06 -8.85 -18.34
C LEU A 306 -2.19 -9.57 -17.58
N PRO A 307 -1.86 -10.35 -16.54
CA PRO A 307 -2.85 -10.91 -15.64
C PRO A 307 -3.68 -9.81 -14.99
N LEU A 308 -4.98 -10.05 -14.81
CA LEU A 308 -5.90 -9.10 -14.16
C LEU A 308 -5.92 -7.70 -14.81
N ARG A 309 -5.49 -7.55 -16.07
CA ARG A 309 -5.36 -6.25 -16.73
C ARG A 309 -6.63 -5.41 -16.66
N LYS A 310 -7.78 -6.00 -16.99
CA LYS A 310 -9.06 -5.28 -17.03
C LYS A 310 -9.44 -4.83 -15.62
N GLU A 311 -9.26 -5.71 -14.65
CA GLU A 311 -9.57 -5.49 -13.23
C GLU A 311 -8.67 -4.43 -12.61
N ILE A 312 -7.38 -4.41 -12.98
CA ILE A 312 -6.44 -3.35 -12.61
C ILE A 312 -6.89 -2.01 -13.19
N ILE A 313 -7.24 -1.97 -14.48
CA ILE A 313 -7.74 -0.75 -15.13
C ILE A 313 -9.01 -0.25 -14.42
N PHE A 314 -9.97 -1.13 -14.12
CA PHE A 314 -11.18 -0.75 -13.40
C PHE A 314 -10.89 -0.24 -11.99
N SER A 315 -9.97 -0.88 -11.26
CA SER A 315 -9.57 -0.43 -9.91
C SER A 315 -8.92 0.95 -9.95
N ILE A 316 -8.09 1.22 -10.97
CA ILE A 316 -7.45 2.52 -11.20
C ILE A 316 -8.50 3.58 -11.54
N ILE A 317 -9.42 3.30 -12.48
CA ILE A 317 -10.49 4.23 -12.85
C ILE A 317 -11.37 4.54 -11.63
N PHE A 318 -11.73 3.52 -10.86
CA PHE A 318 -12.58 3.70 -9.69
C PHE A 318 -11.88 4.53 -8.59
N ASN A 319 -10.57 4.32 -8.36
CA ASN A 319 -9.79 5.15 -7.45
C ASN A 319 -9.66 6.60 -7.97
N PHE A 320 -9.44 6.78 -9.28
CA PHE A 320 -9.40 8.11 -9.91
C PHE A 320 -10.73 8.86 -9.78
N ILE A 321 -11.85 8.19 -10.03
CA ILE A 321 -13.20 8.77 -9.90
C ILE A 321 -13.46 9.14 -8.44
N LEU A 322 -13.22 8.21 -7.51
CA LEU A 322 -13.44 8.46 -6.08
C LEU A 322 -12.64 9.67 -5.61
N VAL A 323 -11.32 9.66 -5.83
CA VAL A 323 -10.42 10.72 -5.33
C VAL A 323 -10.62 12.03 -6.09
N GLY A 324 -10.87 11.98 -7.41
CA GLY A 324 -11.12 13.15 -8.25
C GLY A 324 -12.45 13.82 -7.94
N SER A 325 -13.41 13.07 -7.40
CA SER A 325 -14.68 13.63 -6.94
C SER A 325 -14.55 14.30 -5.56
N LEU A 326 -13.46 14.08 -4.80
CA LEU A 326 -13.29 14.66 -3.46
C LEU A 326 -12.97 16.16 -3.50
N THR A 327 -13.58 16.93 -2.60
CA THR A 327 -13.32 18.37 -2.38
C THR A 327 -11.86 18.64 -2.02
N PHE A 328 -11.22 17.69 -1.32
CA PHE A 328 -9.79 17.66 -1.01
C PHE A 328 -9.17 16.35 -1.49
N SER A 329 -8.12 16.41 -2.32
CA SER A 329 -7.38 15.22 -2.73
C SER A 329 -5.95 15.27 -2.20
N PHE A 330 -5.66 14.45 -1.20
CA PHE A 330 -4.29 14.23 -0.75
C PHE A 330 -3.62 13.14 -1.60
N SER A 331 -2.32 13.24 -1.81
CA SER A 331 -1.57 12.22 -2.56
C SER A 331 -1.81 10.84 -1.97
N LYS A 332 -1.81 10.69 -0.63
CA LYS A 332 -2.09 9.43 0.10
C LYS A 332 -3.32 8.63 -0.35
N TYR A 333 -4.33 9.28 -0.93
CA TYR A 333 -5.57 8.61 -1.39
C TYR A 333 -5.40 7.83 -2.68
N LEU A 334 -4.33 8.12 -3.43
CA LEU A 334 -3.99 7.48 -4.70
C LEU A 334 -3.15 6.21 -4.51
N LEU A 335 -2.91 5.78 -3.27
CA LEU A 335 -1.99 4.68 -2.96
C LEU A 335 -2.39 3.35 -3.64
N PRO A 336 -3.68 2.99 -3.74
CA PRO A 336 -4.10 1.83 -4.53
C PRO A 336 -3.70 1.98 -6.01
N MET A 337 -3.99 3.13 -6.63
CA MET A 337 -3.69 3.41 -8.03
C MET A 337 -2.18 3.39 -8.31
N THR A 338 -1.36 4.06 -7.49
CA THR A 338 0.10 4.10 -7.68
C THR A 338 0.74 2.73 -7.50
N THR A 339 0.26 1.92 -6.55
CA THR A 339 0.75 0.54 -6.35
C THR A 339 0.43 -0.34 -7.57
N LEU A 340 -0.76 -0.21 -8.15
CA LEU A 340 -1.16 -0.95 -9.34
C LEU A 340 -0.36 -0.52 -10.58
N PHE A 341 -0.08 0.77 -10.75
CA PHE A 341 0.83 1.22 -11.82
C PHE A 341 2.26 0.70 -11.61
N ALA A 342 2.76 0.73 -10.38
CA ALA A 342 4.08 0.18 -10.07
C ALA A 342 4.15 -1.30 -10.45
N LEU A 343 3.14 -2.09 -10.09
CA LEU A 343 3.08 -3.51 -10.45
C LEU A 343 3.07 -3.70 -11.97
N ALA A 344 2.21 -2.96 -12.67
CA ALA A 344 2.12 -3.05 -14.13
C ALA A 344 3.41 -2.61 -14.85
N SER A 345 4.15 -1.65 -14.29
CA SER A 345 5.38 -1.12 -14.90
C SER A 345 6.51 -2.15 -14.99
N VAL A 346 6.48 -3.18 -14.14
CA VAL A 346 7.55 -4.19 -14.03
C VAL A 346 7.78 -4.90 -15.36
N SER A 347 6.76 -5.20 -16.17
CA SER A 347 6.96 -5.82 -17.49
C SER A 347 7.81 -4.97 -18.43
N TYR A 348 7.65 -3.65 -18.41
CA TYR A 348 8.48 -2.75 -19.21
C TYR A 348 9.91 -2.70 -18.68
N LEU A 349 10.10 -2.69 -17.36
CA LEU A 349 11.42 -2.68 -16.73
C LEU A 349 12.16 -4.01 -16.91
N LEU A 350 11.44 -5.13 -17.00
CA LEU A 350 12.01 -6.42 -17.35
C LEU A 350 12.46 -6.45 -18.82
N LYS A 351 11.66 -5.91 -19.73
CA LYS A 351 11.97 -5.83 -21.16
C LYS A 351 13.10 -4.84 -21.47
N TYR A 352 13.10 -3.69 -20.82
CA TYR A 352 14.07 -2.61 -21.00
C TYR A 352 14.74 -2.24 -19.66
N PRO A 353 15.67 -3.06 -19.15
CA PRO A 353 16.29 -2.84 -17.84
C PRO A 353 17.00 -1.50 -17.68
N ARG A 354 17.44 -0.86 -18.77
CA ARG A 354 18.09 0.46 -18.73
C ARG A 354 17.14 1.55 -18.24
N LEU A 355 15.82 1.39 -18.44
CA LEU A 355 14.81 2.34 -17.94
C LEU A 355 14.81 2.44 -16.42
N MET A 356 15.30 1.42 -15.70
CA MET A 356 15.43 1.48 -14.24
C MET A 356 16.35 2.61 -13.76
N TRP A 357 17.36 3.00 -14.54
CA TRP A 357 18.19 4.16 -14.19
C TRP A 357 17.42 5.48 -14.21
N LEU A 358 16.51 5.62 -15.17
CA LEU A 358 15.59 6.76 -15.21
C LEU A 358 14.62 6.72 -14.02
N VAL A 359 14.13 5.53 -13.65
CA VAL A 359 13.32 5.35 -12.43
C VAL A 359 14.08 5.80 -11.18
N PHE A 360 15.35 5.42 -11.04
CA PHE A 360 16.16 5.86 -9.89
C PHE A 360 16.36 7.37 -9.89
N LEU A 361 16.71 7.96 -11.04
CA LEU A 361 16.86 9.42 -11.14
C LEU A 361 15.56 10.15 -10.76
N ASP A 362 14.44 9.72 -11.33
CA ASP A 362 13.12 10.30 -11.08
C ASP A 362 12.66 10.10 -9.62
N SER A 363 12.93 8.93 -9.05
CA SER A 363 12.61 8.63 -7.65
C SER A 363 13.43 9.48 -6.68
N PHE A 364 14.69 9.80 -7.00
CA PHE A 364 15.50 10.69 -6.17
C PHE A 364 14.82 12.07 -5.99
N PHE A 365 14.18 12.61 -7.04
CA PHE A 365 13.38 13.83 -6.98
C PHE A 365 12.05 13.68 -6.23
N VAL A 366 11.63 12.46 -5.89
CA VAL A 366 10.51 12.19 -4.97
C VAL A 366 11.00 12.11 -3.53
N PHE A 367 12.19 11.52 -3.29
CA PHE A 367 12.79 11.45 -1.95
C PHE A 367 13.11 12.83 -1.38
N LEU A 368 13.66 13.75 -2.19
CA LEU A 368 14.10 15.08 -1.74
C LEU A 368 12.98 15.95 -1.15
N PRO A 369 11.82 16.15 -1.81
CA PRO A 369 10.72 16.89 -1.18
C PRO A 369 10.23 16.23 0.11
N ILE A 370 10.15 14.90 0.16
CA ILE A 370 9.65 14.19 1.35
C ILE A 370 10.64 14.31 2.53
N TRP A 371 11.95 14.33 2.25
CA TRP A 371 12.96 14.69 3.24
C TRP A 371 12.70 16.08 3.81
N ASN A 372 12.58 17.08 2.94
CA ASN A 372 12.39 18.47 3.35
C ASN A 372 11.07 18.71 4.11
N TYR A 373 9.99 18.01 3.74
CA TYR A 373 8.69 18.17 4.40
C TYR A 373 8.54 17.36 5.69
N PHE A 374 9.18 16.19 5.77
CA PHE A 374 8.93 15.23 6.84
C PHE A 374 10.20 14.57 7.36
N GLY A 375 11.04 14.04 6.47
CA GLY A 375 12.16 13.17 6.84
C GLY A 375 13.19 13.83 7.77
N VAL A 376 13.44 15.13 7.61
CA VAL A 376 14.39 15.90 8.44
C VAL A 376 14.04 15.88 9.94
N ASN A 377 12.77 15.62 10.28
CA ASN A 377 12.32 15.55 11.67
C ASN A 377 12.62 14.20 12.33
N PHE A 378 12.82 13.13 11.54
CA PHE A 378 12.95 11.77 12.07
C PHE A 378 14.37 11.22 11.96
N TRP A 379 15.13 11.63 10.95
CA TRP A 379 16.53 11.23 10.82
C TRP A 379 17.43 12.45 10.87
N ASN A 380 18.58 12.32 11.54
CA ASN A 380 19.56 13.40 11.68
C ASN A 380 20.36 13.66 10.40
N ASN A 381 20.24 12.80 9.38
CA ASN A 381 21.07 12.84 8.19
C ASN A 381 20.34 12.31 6.95
N ILE A 382 20.39 13.06 5.85
CA ILE A 382 19.77 12.70 4.57
C ILE A 382 20.31 11.38 4.01
N TRP A 383 21.58 11.04 4.27
CA TRP A 383 22.20 9.79 3.82
C TRP A 383 21.57 8.56 4.50
N ILE A 384 21.16 8.68 5.76
CA ILE A 384 20.41 7.63 6.48
C ILE A 384 19.00 7.54 5.89
N TYR A 385 18.34 8.68 5.68
CA TYR A 385 17.02 8.74 5.06
C TYR A 385 16.98 8.07 3.68
N LEU A 386 18.05 8.16 2.89
CA LEU A 386 18.18 7.57 1.56
C LEU A 386 18.53 6.07 1.55
N ILE A 387 18.63 5.39 2.71
CA ILE A 387 18.91 3.94 2.77
C ILE A 387 17.96 3.10 1.89
N PRO A 388 16.62 3.30 1.89
CA PRO A 388 15.73 2.53 1.02
C PRO A 388 16.04 2.73 -0.48
N PHE A 389 16.44 3.95 -0.86
CA PHE A 389 16.86 4.27 -2.22
C PHE A 389 18.15 3.52 -2.60
N TYR A 390 19.18 3.60 -1.76
CA TYR A 390 20.45 2.89 -1.98
C TYR A 390 20.26 1.38 -2.03
N LEU A 391 19.40 0.85 -1.16
CA LEU A 391 19.06 -0.57 -1.15
C LEU A 391 18.42 -0.97 -2.49
N GLY A 392 17.51 -0.16 -3.04
CA GLY A 392 16.96 -0.37 -4.38
C GLY A 392 18.04 -0.43 -5.48
N VAL A 393 19.01 0.49 -5.46
CA VAL A 393 20.14 0.52 -6.41
C VAL A 393 21.03 -0.71 -6.26
N VAL A 394 21.41 -1.08 -5.04
CA VAL A 394 22.22 -2.26 -4.74
C VAL A 394 21.53 -3.53 -5.22
N LEU A 395 20.23 -3.70 -4.94
CA LEU A 395 19.45 -4.84 -5.41
C LEU A 395 19.45 -4.93 -6.95
N PHE A 396 19.30 -3.81 -7.65
CA PHE A 396 19.34 -3.76 -9.10
C PHE A 396 20.72 -4.16 -9.66
N ILE A 397 21.80 -3.59 -9.11
CA ILE A 397 23.17 -3.90 -9.52
C ILE A 397 23.50 -5.38 -9.27
N CYS A 398 23.24 -5.88 -8.07
CA CYS A 398 23.42 -7.29 -7.75
C CYS A 398 22.65 -8.17 -8.75
N GLN A 399 21.38 -7.85 -9.02
CA GLN A 399 20.57 -8.62 -9.96
C GLN A 399 21.18 -8.65 -11.38
N ARG A 400 21.86 -7.58 -11.83
CA ARG A 400 22.56 -7.58 -13.14
C ARG A 400 23.90 -8.33 -13.11
N ILE A 401 24.74 -8.12 -12.09
CA ILE A 401 26.07 -8.76 -11.99
C ILE A 401 25.92 -10.28 -11.96
N PHE A 402 24.99 -10.78 -11.15
CA PHE A 402 24.77 -12.22 -11.02
C PHE A 402 24.17 -12.89 -12.27
N MET A 403 23.67 -12.13 -13.24
CA MET A 403 23.27 -12.67 -14.56
C MET A 403 24.45 -12.79 -15.51
N LYS A 404 25.40 -11.84 -15.46
CA LYS A 404 26.56 -11.82 -16.35
C LYS A 404 27.52 -12.97 -16.06
N ILE A 405 27.62 -13.41 -14.81
CA ILE A 405 28.50 -14.53 -14.38
C ILE A 405 27.94 -15.91 -14.79
N LYS A 406 26.66 -16.01 -15.19
CA LYS A 406 26.01 -17.30 -15.49
C LYS A 406 25.63 -17.50 -16.97
N SER A 407 25.89 -16.55 -17.86
CA SER A 407 25.99 -16.90 -19.28
C SER A 407 27.44 -17.33 -19.53
N PRO A 408 27.75 -18.63 -19.65
CA PRO A 408 29.03 -18.99 -20.25
C PRO A 408 29.03 -18.35 -21.64
N ASP A 409 30.14 -17.70 -21.97
CA ASP A 409 30.34 -17.09 -23.27
C ASP A 409 29.88 -18.04 -24.36
N LYS A 410 28.93 -17.58 -25.17
CA LYS A 410 28.86 -18.03 -26.57
C LYS A 410 30.05 -17.39 -27.31
N THR A 411 31.24 -17.80 -26.93
CA THR A 411 32.44 -17.70 -27.77
C THR A 411 32.93 -19.13 -27.92
N GLY A 412 32.29 -19.84 -28.83
CA GLY A 412 32.67 -21.16 -29.26
C GLY A 412 32.46 -21.23 -30.76
N LEU A 413 33.55 -20.86 -31.47
CA LEU A 413 33.89 -21.17 -32.86
C LEU A 413 32.99 -20.61 -33.97
#